data_AF-R4L6T3-F1
#
_entry.id   AF-R4L6T3-F1
#
_cell.length_a   1.000
_cell.length_b   1.000
_cell.length_c   1.000
_cell.angle_alpha   90.00
_cell.angle_beta   90.00
_cell.angle_gamma   90.00
#
_symmetry.space_group_name_H-M   'P 1'
#
loop_
_entity.id
_entity.type
_entity.pdbx_description
1 polymer ?
#
loop_
_entity_poly.entity_id
_entity_poly.type
_entity_poly.pdbx_seq_one_letter_code
_entity_poly.pdbx_strand_id
1 'polypeptide(L)'
;TKDRVKYNDFYMGYSMFFKEGVVTGQSNTTKEEIAQLLLFESSNFRPGTLTTLSEYVERMQSDQKTIYYIYSPSRQLAETSPYFELFKGKHEVLFLSDPA
;
A
#
# COMPACT_ATOMS: atom_id res chain seq x y z
N THR A 1 -1.01 -1.80 15.99
CA THR A 1 -0.97 -0.34 16.27
C THR A 1 -2.13 0.00 17.19
N LYS A 2 -1.88 0.40 18.44
CA LYS A 2 -2.96 0.55 19.45
C LYS A 2 -3.97 1.67 19.13
N ASP A 3 -3.61 2.60 18.23
CA ASP A 3 -4.47 3.69 17.77
C ASP A 3 -4.19 3.96 16.28
N ARG A 4 -5.12 3.57 15.41
CA ARG A 4 -4.97 3.67 13.95
C ARG A 4 -5.11 5.11 13.45
N VAL A 5 -6.00 5.89 14.06
CA VAL A 5 -6.26 7.28 13.65
C VAL A 5 -4.99 8.12 13.89
N LYS A 6 -4.43 8.05 15.11
CA LYS A 6 -3.16 8.74 15.41
C LYS A 6 -2.01 8.30 14.53
N TYR A 7 -1.97 7.01 14.17
CA TYR A 7 -0.93 6.49 13.30
C TYR A 7 -1.06 7.02 11.86
N ASN A 8 -2.28 7.16 11.34
CA ASN A 8 -2.51 7.74 10.02
C ASN A 8 -2.02 9.20 9.97
N ASP A 9 -2.31 9.99 11.00
CA ASP A 9 -1.86 11.39 11.11
C ASP A 9 -0.33 11.48 11.16
N PHE A 10 0.29 10.64 11.98
CA PHE A 10 1.75 10.52 12.05
C PHE A 10 2.34 10.09 10.70
N TYR A 11 1.74 9.09 10.05
CA TYR A 11 2.21 8.61 8.76
C TYR A 11 2.15 9.70 7.69
N MET A 12 1.10 10.51 7.63
CA MET A 12 1.03 11.63 6.69
C MET A 12 2.20 12.60 6.84
N GLY A 13 2.64 12.90 8.07
CA GLY A 13 3.77 13.80 8.31
C GLY A 13 5.16 13.18 8.09
N TYR A 14 5.29 11.85 8.21
CA TYR A 14 6.60 11.18 8.27
C TYR A 14 6.80 10.06 7.25
N SER A 15 5.82 9.79 6.38
CA SER A 15 5.87 8.67 5.41
C SER A 15 7.09 8.72 4.49
N MET A 16 7.58 9.91 4.15
CA MET A 16 8.78 10.09 3.34
C MET A 16 10.02 9.43 3.96
N PHE A 17 10.20 9.52 5.28
CA PHE A 17 11.33 8.90 5.97
C PHE A 17 11.26 7.37 5.95
N PHE A 18 10.06 6.79 5.99
CA PHE A 18 9.90 5.34 5.85
C PHE A 18 10.25 4.90 4.43
N LYS A 19 9.78 5.62 3.41
CA LYS A 19 10.12 5.35 2.02
C LYS A 19 11.62 5.46 1.78
N GLU A 20 12.26 6.52 2.28
CA GLU A 20 13.71 6.68 2.25
C GLU A 20 14.42 5.51 2.92
N GLY A 21 13.98 5.11 4.12
CA GLY A 21 14.54 3.97 4.85
C GLY A 21 14.43 2.65 4.09
N VAL A 22 13.32 2.39 3.41
CA VAL A 22 13.17 1.19 2.55
C VAL A 22 14.15 1.23 1.36
N VAL A 23 14.35 2.38 0.75
CA VAL A 23 15.25 2.53 -0.41
C VAL A 23 16.72 2.41 0.01
N THR A 24 17.11 3.10 1.08
CA THR A 24 18.49 3.23 1.57
C THR A 24 18.95 2.08 2.47
N GLY A 25 18.01 1.27 2.97
CA GLY A 25 18.30 0.13 3.84
C GLY A 25 19.32 -0.84 3.23
N GLN A 26 20.26 -1.31 4.06
CA GLN A 26 21.40 -2.11 3.60
C GLN A 26 21.06 -3.61 3.49
N SER A 27 20.06 -4.11 4.21
CA SER A 27 19.65 -5.51 4.22
C SER A 27 18.17 -5.66 3.86
N ASN A 28 17.78 -6.78 3.25
CA ASN A 28 16.38 -7.06 2.95
C ASN A 28 15.52 -7.11 4.21
N THR A 29 16.05 -7.65 5.32
CA THR A 29 15.34 -7.68 6.61
C THR A 29 15.00 -6.27 7.08
N THR A 30 15.96 -5.34 7.06
CA THR A 30 15.72 -3.94 7.45
C THR A 30 14.69 -3.28 6.53
N LYS A 31 14.77 -3.54 5.22
CA LYS A 31 13.80 -3.02 4.26
C LYS A 31 12.39 -3.53 4.54
N GLU A 32 12.25 -4.82 4.83
CA GLU A 32 10.95 -5.44 5.16
C GLU A 32 10.37 -4.91 6.47
N GLU A 33 11.18 -4.77 7.53
CA GLU A 33 10.75 -4.20 8.81
C GLU A 33 10.23 -2.77 8.65
N ILE A 34 10.92 -1.94 7.87
CA ILE A 34 10.47 -0.56 7.60
C ILE A 34 9.24 -0.58 6.69
N ALA A 35 9.18 -1.46 5.69
CA ALA A 35 8.04 -1.55 4.77
C ALA A 35 6.73 -1.92 5.46
N GLN A 36 6.78 -2.63 6.61
CA GLN A 36 5.59 -2.90 7.43
C GLN A 36 4.95 -1.63 8.02
N LEU A 37 5.68 -0.52 8.07
CA LEU A 37 5.18 0.79 8.51
C LEU A 37 4.47 1.56 7.38
N LEU A 38 4.51 1.08 6.14
CA LEU A 38 3.87 1.74 5.02
C LEU A 38 2.36 1.52 5.02
N LEU A 39 1.64 2.59 4.68
CA LEU A 39 0.19 2.59 4.48
C LEU A 39 -0.13 2.83 3.01
N PHE A 40 -1.16 2.14 2.54
CA PHE A 40 -1.61 2.14 1.14
C PHE A 40 -3.13 2.22 1.06
N GLU A 41 -3.65 2.80 -0.01
CA GLU A 41 -5.03 2.56 -0.39
C GLU A 41 -5.15 1.20 -1.07
N SER A 42 -6.38 0.65 -1.09
CA SER A 42 -6.66 -0.64 -1.71
C SER A 42 -7.93 -0.56 -2.56
N SER A 43 -7.94 -1.33 -3.65
CA SER A 43 -9.11 -1.52 -4.52
C SER A 43 -10.31 -2.10 -3.79
N ASN A 44 -10.10 -2.81 -2.67
CA ASN A 44 -11.17 -3.44 -1.89
C ASN A 44 -11.81 -2.48 -0.88
N PHE A 45 -11.21 -1.31 -0.65
CA PHE A 45 -11.71 -0.34 0.31
C PHE A 45 -12.20 0.95 -0.35
N ARG A 46 -12.99 1.71 0.40
CA ARG A 46 -13.42 3.04 -0.02
C ARG A 46 -12.22 3.99 -0.13
N PRO A 47 -12.27 5.00 -1.00
CA PRO A 47 -11.23 6.02 -1.09
C PRO A 47 -10.84 6.60 0.27
N GLY A 48 -9.55 6.78 0.51
CA GLY A 48 -8.98 7.27 1.77
C GLY A 48 -8.89 6.24 2.90
N THR A 49 -9.38 5.02 2.71
CA THR A 49 -9.19 3.94 3.70
C THR A 49 -7.83 3.28 3.48
N LEU A 50 -6.99 3.32 4.52
CA LEU A 50 -5.61 2.84 4.48
C LEU A 50 -5.44 1.43 5.08
N THR A 51 -4.55 0.65 4.46
CA THR A 51 -4.14 -0.70 4.87
C THR A 51 -2.62 -0.84 4.89
N THR A 52 -2.10 -1.82 5.63
CA THR A 52 -0.69 -2.23 5.59
C THR A 52 -0.45 -3.40 4.62
N LEU A 53 0.82 -3.72 4.34
CA LEU A 53 1.19 -4.95 3.62
C LEU A 53 0.77 -6.21 4.38
N SER A 54 0.94 -6.26 5.70
CA SER A 54 0.55 -7.41 6.52
C SER A 54 -0.96 -7.67 6.44
N GLU A 55 -1.76 -6.62 6.54
CA GLU A 55 -3.22 -6.71 6.43
C GLU A 55 -3.65 -7.13 5.01
N TYR A 56 -2.93 -6.69 3.97
CA TYR A 56 -3.15 -7.20 2.61
C TYR A 56 -2.88 -8.71 2.54
N VAL A 57 -1.76 -9.17 3.12
CA VAL A 57 -1.40 -10.59 3.13
C VAL A 57 -2.45 -11.46 3.81
N GLU A 58 -3.06 -10.97 4.90
CA GLU A 58 -4.17 -11.66 5.58
C GLU A 58 -5.43 -11.82 4.70
N ARG A 59 -5.58 -10.97 3.68
CA ARG A 59 -6.71 -11.01 2.74
C ARG A 59 -6.37 -11.66 1.39
N MET A 60 -5.14 -12.14 1.20
CA MET A 60 -4.74 -12.81 -0.03
C MET A 60 -5.57 -14.08 -0.23
N GLN A 61 -5.87 -14.38 -1.50
CA GLN A 61 -6.49 -15.64 -1.86
C GLN A 61 -5.51 -16.80 -1.61
N SER A 62 -6.02 -17.99 -1.34
CA SER A 62 -5.23 -19.14 -0.88
C SER A 62 -4.11 -19.57 -1.84
N ASP A 63 -4.26 -19.31 -3.14
CA ASP A 63 -3.31 -19.66 -4.20
C ASP A 63 -2.44 -18.46 -4.63
N GLN A 64 -2.73 -17.27 -4.13
CA GLN A 64 -2.01 -16.04 -4.46
C GLN A 64 -0.63 -16.03 -3.78
N LYS A 65 0.43 -15.77 -4.56
CA LYS A 65 1.82 -15.71 -4.07
C LYS A 65 2.45 -14.32 -4.18
N THR A 66 1.75 -13.37 -4.78
CA THR A 66 2.26 -12.04 -5.11
C THR A 66 1.33 -10.94 -4.62
N ILE A 67 1.91 -9.85 -4.13
CA ILE A 67 1.18 -8.62 -3.83
C ILE A 67 1.05 -7.82 -5.14
N TYR A 68 -0.17 -7.42 -5.49
CA TYR A 68 -0.43 -6.61 -6.67
C TYR A 68 -0.55 -5.14 -6.27
N TYR A 69 0.09 -4.27 -7.03
CA TYR A 69 0.04 -2.83 -6.80
C TYR A 69 0.05 -2.07 -8.11
N ILE A 70 -0.46 -0.84 -8.09
CA ILE A 70 -0.36 0.11 -9.20
C ILE A 70 0.04 1.48 -8.66
N TYR A 71 1.02 2.11 -9.30
CA TYR A 71 1.36 3.50 -9.07
C TYR A 71 0.61 4.39 -10.06
N SER A 72 -0.03 5.44 -9.55
CA SER A 72 -0.80 6.40 -10.33
C SER A 72 -0.80 7.77 -9.62
N PRO A 73 -0.85 8.90 -10.35
CA PRO A 73 -0.93 10.22 -9.72
C PRO A 73 -2.17 10.42 -8.84
N SER A 74 -3.23 9.65 -9.08
CA SER A 74 -4.42 9.65 -8.23
C SER A 74 -5.11 8.28 -8.24
N ARG A 75 -5.91 8.03 -7.20
CA ARG A 75 -6.77 6.85 -7.12
C ARG A 75 -7.75 6.76 -8.29
N GLN A 76 -8.37 7.88 -8.67
CA GLN A 76 -9.30 7.90 -9.80
C GLN A 76 -8.64 7.38 -11.08
N LEU A 77 -7.41 7.82 -11.36
CA LEU A 77 -6.64 7.36 -12.51
C LEU A 77 -6.25 5.87 -12.39
N ALA A 78 -5.94 5.39 -11.18
CA ALA A 78 -5.67 3.98 -10.93
C ALA A 78 -6.91 3.11 -11.21
N GLU A 79 -8.09 3.54 -10.76
CA GLU A 79 -9.36 2.83 -10.94
C GLU A 79 -9.82 2.79 -12.40
N THR A 80 -9.44 3.78 -13.22
CA THR A 80 -9.72 3.80 -14.66
C THR A 80 -8.61 3.20 -15.52
N SER A 81 -7.53 2.70 -14.89
CA SER A 81 -6.37 2.18 -15.62
C SER A 81 -6.73 0.87 -16.35
N PRO A 82 -6.40 0.74 -17.65
CA PRO A 82 -6.55 -0.54 -18.37
C PRO A 82 -5.80 -1.69 -17.68
N TYR A 83 -4.70 -1.39 -16.98
CA TYR A 83 -3.95 -2.39 -16.21
C TYR A 83 -4.76 -2.87 -15.00
N PHE A 84 -5.49 -1.99 -14.31
CA PHE A 84 -6.32 -2.36 -13.17
C PHE A 84 -7.55 -3.17 -13.59
N GLU A 85 -8.14 -2.87 -14.74
CA GLU A 85 -9.30 -3.62 -15.26
C GLU A 85 -9.02 -5.13 -15.44
N LEU A 86 -7.76 -5.53 -15.65
CA LEU A 86 -7.36 -6.94 -15.70
C LEU A 86 -7.52 -7.68 -14.36
N PHE A 87 -7.40 -6.95 -13.25
CA PHE A 87 -7.44 -7.45 -11.86
C PHE A 87 -8.77 -7.21 -11.15
N LYS A 88 -9.57 -6.26 -11.64
CA LYS A 88 -10.87 -5.89 -11.05
C LYS A 88 -11.77 -7.11 -10.88
N GLY A 89 -12.22 -7.35 -9.65
CA GLY A 89 -13.04 -8.51 -9.27
C GLY A 89 -12.29 -9.85 -9.22
N LYS A 90 -10.98 -9.88 -9.51
CA LYS A 90 -10.14 -11.08 -9.44
C LYS A 90 -9.13 -11.04 -8.30
N HIS A 91 -8.43 -9.92 -8.11
CA HIS A 91 -7.44 -9.77 -7.04
C HIS A 91 -7.52 -8.37 -6.42
N GLU A 92 -7.17 -8.27 -5.14
CA GLU A 92 -6.93 -6.98 -4.49
C GLU A 92 -5.70 -6.31 -5.12
N VAL A 93 -5.76 -5.00 -5.34
CA VAL A 93 -4.63 -4.20 -5.83
C VAL A 93 -4.42 -3.03 -4.89
N LEU A 94 -3.18 -2.86 -4.40
CA LEU A 94 -2.78 -1.68 -3.65
C LEU A 94 -2.61 -0.48 -4.58
N PHE A 95 -3.16 0.65 -4.20
CA PHE A 95 -3.07 1.92 -4.92
C PHE A 95 -2.00 2.79 -4.28
N LEU A 96 -0.97 3.12 -5.05
CA LEU A 96 0.13 3.96 -4.64
C LEU A 96 0.03 5.29 -5.40
N SER A 97 0.14 6.38 -4.66
CA SER A 97 0.25 7.72 -5.19
C SER A 97 1.15 8.53 -4.26
N ASP A 98 2.02 9.34 -4.84
CA ASP A 98 2.69 10.41 -4.11
C ASP A 98 1.97 11.72 -4.44
N PRO A 99 1.54 12.50 -3.43
CA PRO A 99 1.09 13.87 -3.68
C PRO A 99 2.25 14.64 -4.33
N ALA A 100 1.98 15.32 -5.43
CA ALA A 100 2.91 16.27 -6.04
C ALA A 100 3.12 17.48 -5.13
#